data_AF-N4X1T3-F1
#
_entry.id   AF-N4X1T3-F1
#
_cell.length_a   1.000
_cell.length_b   1.000
_cell.length_c   1.000
_cell.angle_alpha   90.00
_cell.angle_beta   90.00
_cell.angle_gamma   90.00
#
_symmetry.space_group_name_H-M   'P 1'
#
loop_
_entity.id
_entity.type
_entity.pdbx_description
1 polymer ?
#
loop_
_entity_poly.entity_id
_entity_poly.type
_entity_poly.pdbx_seq_one_letter_code
_entity_poly.pdbx_strand_id
1 'polypeptide(L)'
;MKSIIGLSALGGALASSNAHIGFVAQQPLLHNVCPANFILHNEECRPSAQVTLATPAPTFESNTTKIAPFTNSLEDARKLASQTKNFPWSFWPECFTPNDNDDAANPFCVFTNATFASGRGISIVTTKTTAYSILENHAFTDPASLQRSNNYQNPPFYQHEFPGKGRGLIANKTLNRGDQILASTPILITDVDLDELAEAERLALLYRAVDTLPPHTQSLFWMLMGRSAPGQDDALDDRLTTNYFELTVSGTTLTGLFPEIAMMNHDCRPNAAYFFDQDTMTHYVHAIRPIYPGEEITITYINNEVTRVQRMGRLRTNWGFTCACSACSAHPLVTAESDARILQIEAVQKTLNDWTNTSQATPALAELLVSLYEQERLHAGLATAYQHAAEVHASFGLKWEAVRYARKSLELTLLDKGWADRDVLATRKMVRDPEGSWAWKRRVGLMKKKEEEEEEGGCGCGKDHSHS
;
A
#
# COMPACT_ATOMS: atom_id res chain seq x y z
N MET A 1 -36.04 15.43 65.67
CA MET A 1 -35.61 14.16 65.03
C MET A 1 -34.91 14.55 63.73
N LYS A 2 -33.59 14.38 63.65
CA LYS A 2 -32.87 13.38 62.80
C LYS A 2 -33.10 13.63 61.29
N SER A 3 -32.15 13.68 60.37
CA SER A 3 -30.68 13.51 60.33
C SER A 3 -30.33 13.64 58.83
N ILE A 4 -29.32 14.42 58.41
CA ILE A 4 -27.94 14.00 58.02
C ILE A 4 -27.72 13.74 56.50
N ILE A 5 -26.83 14.60 55.93
CA ILE A 5 -25.73 14.38 54.94
C ILE A 5 -26.09 13.86 53.53
N GLY A 6 -25.55 14.34 52.39
CA GLY A 6 -24.50 15.31 52.08
C GLY A 6 -23.73 14.91 50.80
N LEU A 7 -23.18 15.93 50.10
CA LEU A 7 -22.09 15.94 49.09
C LEU A 7 -22.35 15.27 47.71
N SER A 8 -21.87 15.77 46.57
CA SER A 8 -20.84 16.75 46.18
C SER A 8 -21.10 17.20 44.71
N ALA A 9 -21.14 18.50 44.38
CA ALA A 9 -20.06 19.44 44.05
C ALA A 9 -19.90 19.71 42.53
N LEU A 10 -20.65 20.71 42.04
CA LEU A 10 -20.26 21.53 40.88
C LEU A 10 -19.34 22.64 41.40
N GLY A 11 -18.07 22.62 40.99
CA GLY A 11 -17.10 23.68 41.27
C GLY A 11 -16.69 24.36 39.98
N GLY A 12 -17.31 25.51 39.68
CA GLY A 12 -16.69 26.53 38.85
C GLY A 12 -15.74 27.35 39.73
N ALA A 13 -14.50 27.54 39.28
CA ALA A 13 -13.59 28.53 39.84
C ALA A 13 -12.90 29.28 38.71
N LEU A 14 -12.92 30.60 38.88
CA LEU A 14 -12.38 31.64 38.00
C LEU A 14 -10.87 31.54 37.83
N ALA A 15 -10.42 32.08 36.69
CA ALA A 15 -9.05 32.25 36.28
C ALA A 15 -8.19 32.98 37.34
N SER A 16 -6.97 32.47 37.53
CA SER A 16 -5.79 33.28 37.85
C SER A 16 -4.73 32.98 36.80
N SER A 17 -4.47 33.98 35.98
CA SER A 17 -3.37 34.06 35.03
C SER A 17 -2.04 34.04 35.77
N ASN A 18 -1.17 33.07 35.46
CA ASN A 18 0.28 33.21 35.39
C ASN A 18 0.90 31.86 35.00
N ALA A 19 0.79 31.53 33.72
CA ALA A 19 1.73 30.63 33.07
C ALA A 19 2.18 31.35 31.81
N HIS A 20 3.48 31.63 31.73
CA HIS A 20 4.12 32.30 30.62
C HIS A 20 3.79 31.60 29.30
N ILE A 21 2.78 32.12 28.59
CA ILE A 21 2.65 31.91 27.15
C ILE A 21 3.83 32.68 26.57
N GLY A 22 4.88 31.94 26.19
CA GLY A 22 5.93 32.49 25.36
C GLY A 22 5.29 32.95 24.05
N PHE A 23 5.01 34.24 23.93
CA PHE A 23 4.87 34.88 22.64
C PHE A 23 6.19 34.63 21.91
N VAL A 24 6.19 33.67 20.99
CA VAL A 24 7.24 33.60 19.97
C VAL A 24 7.01 34.83 19.10
N ALA A 25 7.82 35.85 19.30
CA ALA A 25 7.85 37.01 18.42
C ALA A 25 7.95 36.52 16.98
N GLN A 26 7.03 36.95 16.12
CA GLN A 26 7.17 36.77 14.68
C GLN A 26 8.51 37.39 14.28
N GLN A 27 9.46 36.57 13.88
CA GLN A 27 10.70 37.06 13.29
C GLN A 27 10.36 37.76 11.97
N PRO A 28 10.96 38.93 11.69
CA PRO A 28 10.67 39.68 10.49
C PRO A 28 10.98 38.87 9.22
N LEU A 29 10.07 38.99 8.25
CA LEU A 29 10.24 38.52 6.86
C LEU A 29 11.64 38.90 6.35
N LEU A 30 12.35 37.89 5.81
CA LEU A 30 13.70 37.90 5.20
C LEU A 30 14.87 37.33 6.04
N HIS A 31 14.64 36.24 6.79
CA HIS A 31 15.71 35.26 7.03
C HIS A 31 15.42 34.01 6.20
N ASN A 32 15.87 34.01 4.93
CA ASN A 32 16.16 32.85 4.06
C ASN A 32 16.33 33.33 2.61
N VAL A 33 17.45 34.00 2.32
CA VAL A 33 17.80 34.40 0.94
C VAL A 33 18.48 33.25 0.18
N CYS A 34 18.91 32.18 0.87
CA CYS A 34 19.49 30.99 0.27
C CYS A 34 18.68 29.72 0.62
N PRO A 35 18.59 28.73 -0.29
CA PRO A 35 17.99 27.42 -0.01
C PRO A 35 18.68 26.71 1.17
N ALA A 36 17.99 25.75 1.80
CA ALA A 36 18.40 25.07 3.05
C ALA A 36 19.82 24.45 3.05
N ASN A 37 20.46 24.29 1.88
CA ASN A 37 21.77 23.66 1.69
C ASN A 37 22.85 24.66 1.23
N PHE A 38 22.60 25.97 1.36
CA PHE A 38 23.47 27.03 0.85
C PHE A 38 23.69 28.12 1.91
N ILE A 39 24.92 28.62 2.00
CA ILE A 39 25.29 29.73 2.90
C ILE A 39 25.57 30.97 2.03
N LEU A 40 25.07 32.13 2.47
CA LEU A 40 25.34 33.42 1.83
C LEU A 40 26.79 33.84 2.12
N HIS A 41 27.63 33.92 1.08
CA HIS A 41 29.02 34.36 1.19
C HIS A 41 29.33 35.39 0.10
N ASN A 42 29.61 36.64 0.48
CA ASN A 42 29.78 37.78 -0.42
C ASN A 42 28.62 37.93 -1.43
N GLU A 43 27.38 37.97 -0.92
CA GLU A 43 26.15 38.21 -1.70
C GLU A 43 25.78 37.09 -2.71
N GLU A 44 26.52 35.98 -2.75
CA GLU A 44 26.18 34.79 -3.54
C GLU A 44 25.89 33.58 -2.63
N CYS A 45 24.88 32.79 -3.00
CA CYS A 45 24.59 31.51 -2.34
C CYS A 45 25.59 30.44 -2.80
N ARG A 46 26.36 29.86 -1.87
CA ARG A 46 27.30 28.75 -2.14
C ARG A 46 26.89 27.46 -1.41
N PRO A 47 27.08 26.26 -2.00
CA PRO A 47 26.71 25.01 -1.34
C PRO A 47 27.46 24.85 -0.02
N SER A 48 26.76 24.53 1.07
CA SER A 48 27.44 24.03 2.28
C SER A 48 28.03 22.66 1.94
N ALA A 49 29.28 22.43 2.32
CA ALA A 49 30.05 21.23 2.02
C ALA A 49 29.23 19.93 2.09
N GLN A 50 29.49 19.06 1.10
CA GLN A 50 29.00 17.69 0.90
C GLN A 50 28.19 17.09 2.06
N VAL A 51 26.92 16.76 1.80
CA VAL A 51 26.20 15.75 2.56
C VAL A 51 26.96 14.44 2.38
N THR A 52 27.87 14.16 3.30
CA THR A 52 28.38 12.81 3.53
C THR A 52 27.24 12.02 4.14
N LEU A 53 26.57 11.20 3.33
CA LEU A 53 25.93 9.98 3.82
C LEU A 53 27.04 9.07 4.34
N ALA A 54 27.53 9.35 5.54
CA ALA A 54 28.57 8.59 6.21
C ALA A 54 27.99 7.88 7.44
N THR A 55 27.04 6.99 7.20
CA THR A 55 27.15 5.68 7.85
C THR A 55 27.94 4.81 6.89
N PRO A 56 29.05 4.17 7.32
CA PRO A 56 29.66 3.14 6.50
C PRO A 56 28.57 2.15 6.12
N ALA A 57 28.46 1.82 4.83
CA ALA A 57 27.74 0.61 4.44
C ALA A 57 28.27 -0.52 5.34
N PRO A 58 27.41 -1.39 5.90
CA PRO A 58 27.91 -2.55 6.61
C PRO A 58 28.95 -3.23 5.74
N THR A 59 30.16 -3.42 6.27
CA THR A 59 31.21 -4.13 5.55
C THR A 59 30.70 -5.53 5.30
N PHE A 60 30.46 -5.79 4.02
CA PHE A 60 29.98 -7.06 3.51
C PHE A 60 31.07 -8.11 3.72
N GLU A 61 30.92 -8.92 4.76
CA GLU A 61 31.53 -10.24 4.75
C GLU A 61 30.59 -11.11 3.93
N SER A 62 30.97 -11.39 2.67
CA SER A 62 30.33 -12.45 1.91
C SER A 62 30.43 -13.70 2.78
N ASN A 63 29.34 -14.12 3.39
CA ASN A 63 29.32 -15.42 4.04
C ASN A 63 29.45 -16.41 2.88
N THR A 64 30.68 -16.89 2.65
CA THR A 64 31.01 -17.77 1.53
C THR A 64 30.42 -19.15 1.79
N THR A 65 29.11 -19.26 1.65
CA THR A 65 28.41 -20.52 1.43
C THR A 65 28.12 -20.62 -0.05
N LYS A 66 28.92 -21.45 -0.74
CA LYS A 66 28.76 -22.00 -2.12
C LYS A 66 27.56 -21.47 -2.93
N ILE A 67 27.59 -20.21 -3.32
CA ILE A 67 26.72 -19.68 -4.37
C ILE A 67 27.26 -20.19 -5.70
N ALA A 68 26.38 -20.57 -6.63
CA ALA A 68 26.80 -21.03 -7.95
C ALA A 68 27.66 -19.94 -8.63
N PRO A 69 28.87 -20.26 -9.13
CA PRO A 69 29.75 -19.24 -9.68
C PRO A 69 29.23 -18.76 -11.04
N PHE A 70 29.17 -17.45 -11.21
CA PHE A 70 29.01 -16.85 -12.52
C PHE A 70 30.27 -17.03 -13.37
N THR A 71 30.07 -17.10 -14.68
CA THR A 71 31.18 -17.28 -15.64
C THR A 71 31.95 -16.00 -15.86
N ASN A 72 31.29 -14.85 -15.79
CA ASN A 72 31.90 -13.55 -16.08
C ASN A 72 32.08 -12.71 -14.80
N SER A 73 33.22 -12.03 -14.69
CA SER A 73 33.35 -10.94 -13.73
C SER A 73 32.35 -9.81 -14.05
N LEU A 74 32.10 -8.91 -13.09
CA LEU A 74 31.26 -7.73 -13.35
C LEU A 74 31.86 -6.83 -14.46
N GLU A 75 33.19 -6.75 -14.53
CA GLU A 75 33.90 -5.98 -15.56
C GLU A 75 33.74 -6.61 -16.94
N ASP A 76 33.89 -7.93 -17.04
CA ASP A 76 33.71 -8.65 -18.31
C ASP A 76 32.26 -8.55 -18.81
N ALA A 77 31.29 -8.72 -17.93
CA ALA A 77 29.87 -8.59 -18.28
C ALA A 77 29.53 -7.18 -18.76
N ARG A 78 30.07 -6.14 -18.11
CA ARG A 78 29.91 -4.74 -18.54
C ARG A 78 30.58 -4.48 -19.88
N LYS A 79 31.79 -5.00 -20.08
CA LYS A 79 32.54 -4.87 -21.34
C LYS A 79 31.78 -5.51 -22.49
N LEU A 80 31.29 -6.74 -22.32
CA LEU A 80 30.52 -7.46 -23.32
C LEU A 80 29.21 -6.74 -23.70
N ALA A 81 28.49 -6.21 -22.71
CA ALA A 81 27.32 -5.36 -22.95
C ALA A 81 27.67 -4.11 -23.77
N SER A 82 28.73 -3.38 -23.40
CA SER A 82 29.14 -2.14 -24.07
C SER A 82 29.59 -2.33 -25.53
N GLN A 83 30.04 -3.54 -25.88
CA GLN A 83 30.44 -3.89 -27.24
C GLN A 83 29.25 -4.25 -28.14
N THR A 84 28.08 -4.52 -27.55
CA THR A 84 26.88 -4.92 -28.27
C THR A 84 26.07 -3.68 -28.67
N LYS A 85 25.91 -3.46 -29.98
CA LYS A 85 25.18 -2.31 -30.49
C LYS A 85 23.70 -2.38 -30.10
N ASN A 86 23.13 -1.25 -29.67
CA ASN A 86 21.72 -1.12 -29.26
C ASN A 86 21.31 -2.07 -28.14
N PHE A 87 22.25 -2.40 -27.24
CA PHE A 87 21.95 -3.26 -26.10
C PHE A 87 21.35 -2.45 -24.95
N PRO A 88 20.14 -2.80 -24.45
CA PRO A 88 19.43 -1.97 -23.46
C PRO A 88 19.94 -2.15 -22.02
N TRP A 89 20.76 -3.18 -21.77
CA TRP A 89 21.24 -3.54 -20.44
C TRP A 89 22.69 -3.09 -20.23
N SER A 90 23.02 -2.69 -19.01
CA SER A 90 24.35 -2.20 -18.60
C SER A 90 25.38 -3.33 -18.40
N PHE A 91 24.91 -4.56 -18.24
CA PHE A 91 25.73 -5.76 -18.05
C PHE A 91 25.16 -6.88 -18.92
N TRP A 92 26.04 -7.77 -19.39
CA TRP A 92 25.61 -8.96 -20.10
C TRP A 92 24.82 -9.87 -19.16
N PRO A 93 23.57 -10.26 -19.50
CA PRO A 93 22.75 -11.11 -18.67
C PRO A 93 23.37 -12.49 -18.49
N GLU A 94 23.39 -12.94 -17.25
CA GLU A 94 23.76 -14.31 -16.89
C GLU A 94 22.54 -15.01 -16.33
N CYS A 95 22.43 -16.32 -16.61
CA CYS A 95 21.19 -17.05 -16.43
C CYS A 95 21.42 -18.44 -15.84
N PHE A 96 20.39 -18.95 -15.18
CA PHE A 96 20.25 -20.37 -14.85
C PHE A 96 18.93 -20.89 -15.40
N THR A 97 18.89 -22.19 -15.66
CA THR A 97 17.74 -22.88 -16.23
C THR A 97 17.18 -23.84 -15.18
N PRO A 98 15.87 -23.81 -14.89
CA PRO A 98 15.25 -24.86 -14.08
C PRO A 98 15.50 -26.24 -14.70
N ASN A 99 15.74 -27.28 -13.89
CA ASN A 99 16.30 -28.60 -14.28
C ASN A 99 16.08 -29.11 -15.72
N ASP A 100 17.19 -29.61 -16.29
CA ASP A 100 17.59 -29.94 -17.69
C ASP A 100 16.76 -30.91 -18.57
N ASN A 101 15.44 -31.05 -18.44
CA ASN A 101 14.69 -32.00 -19.30
C ASN A 101 13.93 -31.39 -20.49
N ASP A 102 14.04 -30.09 -20.73
CA ASP A 102 13.33 -29.45 -21.84
C ASP A 102 14.24 -28.48 -22.59
N ASP A 103 14.56 -28.79 -23.84
CA ASP A 103 15.23 -27.87 -24.79
C ASP A 103 14.40 -26.58 -25.03
N ALA A 104 13.18 -26.51 -24.48
CA ALA A 104 12.29 -25.36 -24.47
C ALA A 104 12.35 -24.52 -23.16
N ALA A 105 13.23 -24.84 -22.20
CA ALA A 105 13.26 -24.15 -20.92
C ALA A 105 13.60 -22.65 -21.07
N ASN A 106 12.78 -21.78 -20.47
CA ASN A 106 13.00 -20.35 -20.42
C ASN A 106 13.94 -20.03 -19.25
N PRO A 107 15.22 -19.70 -19.50
CA PRO A 107 16.14 -19.44 -18.41
C PRO A 107 15.78 -18.14 -17.69
N PHE A 108 15.99 -18.13 -16.37
CA PHE A 108 15.93 -16.93 -15.57
C PHE A 108 17.28 -16.23 -15.61
N CYS A 109 17.28 -14.96 -15.97
CA CYS A 109 18.48 -14.17 -16.13
C CYS A 109 18.41 -12.88 -15.30
N VAL A 110 19.56 -12.29 -15.03
CA VAL A 110 19.67 -10.95 -14.43
C VAL A 110 19.85 -9.88 -15.51
N PHE A 111 18.91 -8.93 -15.56
CA PHE A 111 18.91 -7.81 -16.50
C PHE A 111 19.00 -6.49 -15.73
N THR A 112 20.05 -5.71 -15.96
CA THR A 112 20.28 -4.48 -15.19
C THR A 112 20.39 -3.27 -16.10
N ASN A 113 19.64 -2.22 -15.81
CA ASN A 113 19.82 -0.90 -16.40
C ASN A 113 20.27 0.08 -15.32
N ALA A 114 21.56 0.37 -15.26
CA ALA A 114 22.16 1.23 -14.23
C ALA A 114 21.83 2.72 -14.42
N THR A 115 21.29 3.12 -15.57
CA THR A 115 20.93 4.51 -15.87
C THR A 115 19.45 4.84 -15.65
N PHE A 116 18.64 3.80 -15.41
CA PHE A 116 17.19 3.94 -15.19
C PHE A 116 16.86 4.95 -14.09
N ALA A 117 15.78 5.71 -14.29
CA ALA A 117 15.26 6.72 -13.37
C ALA A 117 16.35 7.70 -12.85
N SER A 118 17.04 8.37 -13.79
CA SER A 118 18.12 9.33 -13.51
C SER A 118 19.30 8.73 -12.74
N GLY A 119 19.70 7.51 -13.13
CA GLY A 119 20.84 6.81 -12.53
C GLY A 119 20.53 6.09 -11.24
N ARG A 120 19.28 6.05 -10.76
CA ARG A 120 18.85 5.19 -9.65
C ARG A 120 19.11 3.71 -9.97
N GLY A 121 18.94 3.33 -11.22
CA GLY A 121 19.13 1.96 -11.68
C GLY A 121 18.01 1.01 -11.28
N ILE A 122 17.92 -0.09 -12.02
CA ILE A 122 17.00 -1.19 -11.79
C ILE A 122 17.66 -2.50 -12.23
N SER A 123 17.48 -3.55 -11.43
CA SER A 123 17.79 -4.92 -11.81
C SER A 123 16.50 -5.74 -11.90
N ILE A 124 16.42 -6.65 -12.85
CA ILE A 124 15.22 -7.45 -13.14
C ILE A 124 15.68 -8.90 -13.28
N VAL A 125 15.23 -9.78 -12.40
CA VAL A 125 15.56 -11.22 -12.43
C VAL A 125 14.34 -11.99 -12.90
N THR A 126 14.31 -12.31 -14.19
CA THR A 126 13.15 -12.95 -14.84
C THR A 126 13.59 -13.57 -16.17
N THR A 127 12.65 -14.08 -16.96
CA THR A 127 12.91 -14.59 -18.30
C THR A 127 13.21 -13.45 -19.29
N LYS A 128 13.88 -13.76 -20.39
CA LYS A 128 14.14 -12.79 -21.46
C LYS A 128 12.85 -12.15 -21.99
N THR A 129 11.80 -12.93 -22.19
CA THR A 129 10.53 -12.44 -22.75
C THR A 129 9.91 -11.37 -21.83
N THR A 130 9.86 -11.65 -20.53
CA THR A 130 9.33 -10.70 -19.54
C THR A 130 10.22 -9.46 -19.41
N ALA A 131 11.54 -9.62 -19.37
CA ALA A 131 12.45 -8.47 -19.25
C ALA A 131 12.34 -7.50 -20.42
N TYR A 132 12.16 -8.02 -21.64
CA TYR A 132 12.01 -7.18 -22.83
C TYR A 132 10.60 -6.57 -22.95
N SER A 133 9.54 -7.25 -22.48
CA SER A 133 8.20 -6.62 -22.42
C SER A 133 8.17 -5.45 -21.43
N ILE A 134 8.93 -5.53 -20.33
CA ILE A 134 9.06 -4.42 -19.36
C ILE A 134 9.66 -3.17 -20.03
N LEU A 135 10.59 -3.33 -20.98
CA LEU A 135 11.21 -2.21 -21.70
C LEU A 135 10.24 -1.44 -22.61
N GLU A 136 9.06 -1.99 -22.90
CA GLU A 136 8.03 -1.33 -23.71
C GLU A 136 7.26 -0.26 -22.92
N ASN A 137 7.30 -0.32 -21.58
CA ASN A 137 6.63 0.63 -20.71
C ASN A 137 7.21 2.06 -20.83
N HIS A 138 6.37 3.07 -20.57
CA HIS A 138 6.77 4.49 -20.62
C HIS A 138 7.95 4.82 -19.70
N ALA A 139 8.14 4.08 -18.60
CA ALA A 139 9.31 4.21 -17.73
C ALA A 139 10.65 4.08 -18.46
N PHE A 140 10.70 3.33 -19.56
CA PHE A 140 11.90 3.10 -20.37
C PHE A 140 11.89 3.85 -21.70
N THR A 141 10.70 4.08 -22.27
CA THR A 141 10.54 4.72 -23.60
C THR A 141 10.35 6.24 -23.52
N ASP A 142 9.89 6.78 -22.39
CA ASP A 142 9.72 8.20 -22.11
C ASP A 142 10.33 8.57 -20.74
N PRO A 143 11.61 8.95 -20.68
CA PRO A 143 12.27 9.35 -19.42
C PRO A 143 11.58 10.53 -18.71
N ALA A 144 10.81 11.36 -19.41
CA ALA A 144 10.10 12.47 -18.79
C ALA A 144 8.95 12.00 -17.88
N SER A 145 8.42 10.79 -18.12
CA SER A 145 7.38 10.18 -17.28
C SER A 145 7.82 9.98 -15.83
N LEU A 146 9.14 9.84 -15.59
CA LEU A 146 9.72 9.59 -14.26
C LEU A 146 10.11 10.86 -13.49
N GLN A 147 9.90 12.05 -14.04
CA GLN A 147 10.36 13.32 -13.42
C GLN A 147 9.82 13.58 -12.01
N ARG A 148 8.66 13.00 -11.68
CA ARG A 148 8.00 13.15 -10.37
C ARG A 148 8.26 11.99 -9.42
N SER A 149 8.94 10.95 -9.88
CA SER A 149 9.29 9.77 -9.09
C SER A 149 10.64 9.96 -8.42
N ASN A 150 10.87 9.27 -7.30
CA ASN A 150 12.14 9.25 -6.56
C ASN A 150 12.61 10.62 -6.03
N ASN A 151 11.71 11.58 -5.82
CA ASN A 151 12.05 12.88 -5.25
C ASN A 151 11.77 12.93 -3.75
N TYR A 152 12.83 12.97 -2.95
CA TYR A 152 12.78 12.95 -1.48
C TYR A 152 13.48 14.16 -0.82
N GLN A 153 13.61 15.29 -1.52
CA GLN A 153 14.34 16.45 -0.97
C GLN A 153 13.61 17.14 0.20
N ASN A 154 12.28 17.12 0.20
CA ASN A 154 11.45 17.69 1.26
C ASN A 154 10.21 16.81 1.51
N PRO A 155 10.41 15.59 2.03
CA PRO A 155 9.32 14.65 2.22
C PRO A 155 8.37 15.15 3.32
N PRO A 156 7.08 14.81 3.26
CA PRO A 156 6.11 15.18 4.29
C PRO A 156 6.23 14.34 5.58
N PHE A 157 7.40 13.73 5.79
CA PHE A 157 7.68 12.83 6.89
C PHE A 157 9.16 12.87 7.27
N TYR A 158 9.49 12.26 8.42
CA TYR A 158 10.86 11.90 8.80
C TYR A 158 10.90 10.44 9.26
N GLN A 159 12.07 9.81 9.16
CA GLN A 159 12.27 8.43 9.64
C GLN A 159 12.36 8.40 11.18
N HIS A 160 11.79 7.37 11.79
CA HIS A 160 11.80 7.16 13.23
C HIS A 160 12.00 5.68 13.58
N GLU A 161 12.80 5.42 14.61
CA GLU A 161 12.96 4.08 15.19
C GLU A 161 11.87 3.84 16.22
N PHE A 162 10.97 2.89 15.94
CA PHE A 162 9.92 2.47 16.85
C PHE A 162 10.38 1.25 17.64
N PRO A 163 10.55 1.36 18.98
CA PRO A 163 10.92 0.22 19.81
C PRO A 163 9.98 -0.98 19.57
N GLY A 164 10.54 -2.09 19.12
CA GLY A 164 9.80 -3.33 18.84
C GLY A 164 9.06 -3.39 17.49
N LYS A 165 9.02 -2.31 16.69
CA LYS A 165 8.49 -2.33 15.30
C LYS A 165 9.57 -2.11 14.24
N GLY A 166 10.73 -1.54 14.61
CA GLY A 166 11.78 -1.18 13.66
C GLY A 166 11.62 0.24 13.13
N ARG A 167 12.18 0.51 11.94
CA ARG A 167 12.11 1.84 11.30
C ARG A 167 10.77 2.08 10.64
N GLY A 168 10.20 3.25 10.88
CA GLY A 168 8.96 3.72 10.26
C GLY A 168 9.04 5.19 9.86
N LEU A 169 7.94 5.73 9.35
CA LEU A 169 7.82 7.12 8.93
C LEU A 169 6.84 7.86 9.84
N ILE A 170 7.17 9.08 10.28
CA ILE A 170 6.27 9.98 11.02
C ILE A 170 5.98 11.21 10.19
N ALA A 171 4.71 11.60 10.08
CA ALA A 171 4.30 12.81 9.38
C ALA A 171 4.86 14.07 10.08
N ASN A 172 5.46 14.98 9.31
CA ASN A 172 5.97 16.27 9.83
C ASN A 172 5.02 17.45 9.58
N LYS A 173 3.94 17.21 8.84
CA LYS A 173 2.88 18.16 8.52
C LYS A 173 1.55 17.42 8.41
N THR A 174 0.45 18.15 8.43
CA THR A 174 -0.86 17.56 8.12
C THR A 174 -0.90 17.11 6.66
N LEU A 175 -1.23 15.84 6.45
CA LEU A 175 -1.55 15.28 5.14
C LEU A 175 -3.05 15.07 5.06
N ASN A 176 -3.66 15.59 4.01
CA ASN A 176 -5.06 15.37 3.69
C ASN A 176 -5.21 14.14 2.80
N ARG A 177 -6.42 13.57 2.78
CA ARG A 177 -6.72 12.49 1.84
C ARG A 177 -6.36 12.92 0.41
N GLY A 178 -5.67 12.04 -0.30
CA GLY A 178 -5.20 12.26 -1.67
C GLY A 178 -3.82 12.91 -1.77
N ASP A 179 -3.26 13.44 -0.67
CA ASP A 179 -1.89 13.94 -0.69
C ASP A 179 -0.92 12.78 -0.98
N GLN A 180 -0.04 12.97 -1.97
CA GLN A 180 1.01 12.02 -2.31
C GLN A 180 2.08 12.05 -1.21
N ILE A 181 2.40 10.87 -0.67
CA ILE A 181 3.42 10.66 0.35
C ILE A 181 4.72 10.23 -0.31
N LEU A 182 4.65 9.21 -1.17
CA LEU A 182 5.78 8.63 -1.90
C LEU A 182 5.38 8.33 -3.34
N ALA A 183 6.35 8.41 -4.24
CA ALA A 183 6.29 7.90 -5.60
C ALA A 183 7.69 7.36 -5.94
N SER A 184 7.82 6.04 -6.02
CA SER A 184 9.13 5.39 -6.10
C SER A 184 9.15 4.37 -7.22
N THR A 185 10.22 4.35 -8.02
CA THR A 185 10.45 3.28 -9.00
C THR A 185 11.19 2.12 -8.31
N PRO A 186 11.01 0.87 -8.78
CA PRO A 186 11.65 -0.27 -8.16
C PRO A 186 13.15 -0.24 -8.38
N ILE A 187 13.90 -0.80 -7.44
CA ILE A 187 15.33 -1.05 -7.61
C ILE A 187 15.59 -2.49 -8.07
N LEU A 188 14.66 -3.40 -7.75
CA LEU A 188 14.73 -4.80 -8.08
C LEU A 188 13.34 -5.31 -8.41
N ILE A 189 13.22 -6.09 -9.48
CA ILE A 189 12.03 -6.87 -9.83
C ILE A 189 12.46 -8.32 -9.95
N THR A 190 11.65 -9.25 -9.42
CA THR A 190 11.90 -10.68 -9.59
C THR A 190 10.67 -11.42 -10.06
N ASP A 191 10.92 -12.50 -10.77
CA ASP A 191 9.91 -13.49 -11.07
C ASP A 191 9.42 -14.19 -9.79
N VAL A 192 8.13 -14.53 -9.74
CA VAL A 192 7.56 -15.29 -8.63
C VAL A 192 7.96 -16.77 -8.70
N ASP A 193 8.31 -17.25 -9.89
CA ASP A 193 8.69 -18.64 -10.15
C ASP A 193 10.21 -18.89 -10.00
N LEU A 194 10.97 -17.93 -9.43
CA LEU A 194 12.40 -18.11 -9.18
C LEU A 194 12.73 -19.27 -8.23
N ASP A 195 11.77 -19.70 -7.42
CA ASP A 195 11.92 -20.86 -6.53
C ASP A 195 11.94 -22.20 -7.29
N GLU A 196 11.69 -22.20 -8.61
CA GLU A 196 11.92 -23.37 -9.47
C GLU A 196 13.42 -23.67 -9.68
N LEU A 197 14.29 -22.68 -9.49
CA LEU A 197 15.74 -22.87 -9.53
C LEU A 197 16.26 -23.55 -8.26
N ALA A 198 17.43 -24.19 -8.36
CA ALA A 198 18.14 -24.60 -7.17
C ALA A 198 18.48 -23.37 -6.31
N GLU A 199 18.37 -23.49 -4.99
CA GLU A 199 18.58 -22.38 -4.05
C GLU A 199 19.89 -21.62 -4.29
N ALA A 200 20.99 -22.34 -4.55
CA ALA A 200 22.30 -21.75 -4.82
C ALA A 200 22.35 -20.92 -6.12
N GLU A 201 21.54 -21.27 -7.12
CA GLU A 201 21.43 -20.56 -8.40
C GLU A 201 20.49 -19.37 -8.28
N ARG A 202 19.35 -19.53 -7.59
CA ARG A 202 18.44 -18.44 -7.24
C ARG A 202 19.19 -17.34 -6.50
N LEU A 203 19.88 -17.69 -5.40
CA LEU A 203 20.67 -16.75 -4.62
C LEU A 203 21.76 -16.10 -5.49
N ALA A 204 22.44 -16.86 -6.37
CA ALA A 204 23.42 -16.30 -7.29
C ALA A 204 22.83 -15.15 -8.12
N LEU A 205 21.69 -15.38 -8.79
CA LEU A 205 21.03 -14.34 -9.59
C LEU A 205 20.67 -13.11 -8.75
N LEU A 206 20.16 -13.32 -7.54
CA LEU A 206 19.73 -12.23 -6.67
C LEU A 206 20.91 -11.40 -6.16
N TYR A 207 22.01 -12.03 -5.73
CA TYR A 207 23.25 -11.32 -5.37
C TYR A 207 23.80 -10.53 -6.56
N ARG A 208 23.84 -11.14 -7.75
CA ARG A 208 24.27 -10.46 -8.99
C ARG A 208 23.36 -9.28 -9.33
N ALA A 209 22.06 -9.39 -9.09
CA ALA A 209 21.10 -8.32 -9.31
C ALA A 209 21.40 -7.12 -8.41
N VAL A 210 21.75 -7.34 -7.13
CA VAL A 210 22.17 -6.27 -6.22
C VAL A 210 23.54 -5.70 -6.64
N ASP A 211 24.53 -6.54 -6.89
CA ASP A 211 25.90 -6.11 -7.21
C ASP A 211 26.01 -5.27 -8.50
N THR A 212 25.08 -5.48 -9.43
CA THR A 212 25.02 -4.72 -10.70
C THR A 212 24.30 -3.37 -10.56
N LEU A 213 23.61 -3.10 -9.44
CA LEU A 213 22.99 -1.80 -9.19
C LEU A 213 24.03 -0.70 -8.95
N PRO A 214 23.68 0.58 -9.16
CA PRO A 214 24.51 1.71 -8.73
C PRO A 214 24.85 1.66 -7.23
N PRO A 215 26.05 2.09 -6.79
CA PRO A 215 26.48 1.95 -5.38
C PRO A 215 25.53 2.59 -4.34
N HIS A 216 24.91 3.72 -4.68
CA HIS A 216 23.93 4.36 -3.79
C HIS A 216 22.67 3.50 -3.65
N THR A 217 22.26 2.81 -4.71
CA THR A 217 21.08 1.93 -4.73
C THR A 217 21.35 0.61 -4.02
N GLN A 218 22.57 0.07 -4.15
CA GLN A 218 23.03 -1.04 -3.29
C GLN A 218 22.94 -0.67 -1.81
N SER A 219 23.32 0.57 -1.46
CA SER A 219 23.21 1.06 -0.09
C SER A 219 21.75 1.11 0.37
N LEU A 220 20.82 1.55 -0.48
CA LEU A 220 19.38 1.51 -0.18
C LEU A 220 18.90 0.09 0.10
N PHE A 221 19.33 -0.89 -0.70
CA PHE A 221 19.02 -2.31 -0.50
C PHE A 221 19.52 -2.82 0.86
N TRP A 222 20.81 -2.65 1.14
CA TRP A 222 21.41 -3.20 2.36
C TRP A 222 20.96 -2.49 3.64
N MET A 223 20.43 -1.27 3.52
CA MET A 223 19.75 -0.58 4.61
C MET A 223 18.37 -1.16 4.94
N LEU A 224 17.79 -2.06 4.12
CA LEU A 224 16.53 -2.70 4.49
C LEU A 224 16.70 -3.65 5.66
N MET A 225 15.62 -3.82 6.43
CA MET A 225 15.56 -4.76 7.55
C MET A 225 15.09 -6.12 7.03
N GLY A 226 15.74 -7.19 7.45
CA GLY A 226 15.19 -8.55 7.36
C GLY A 226 14.37 -8.90 8.60
N ARG A 227 13.61 -10.00 8.56
CA ARG A 227 12.80 -10.46 9.69
C ARG A 227 13.57 -11.40 10.62
N SER A 228 14.63 -12.05 10.12
CA SER A 228 15.36 -13.08 10.84
C SER A 228 16.51 -12.52 11.66
N ALA A 229 16.89 -13.22 12.73
CA ALA A 229 18.06 -12.82 13.51
C ALA A 229 19.34 -13.03 12.67
N PRO A 230 20.41 -12.23 12.91
CA PRO A 230 21.65 -12.39 12.16
C PRO A 230 22.17 -13.83 12.14
N GLY A 231 22.37 -14.39 10.94
CA GLY A 231 22.90 -15.74 10.73
C GLY A 231 21.86 -16.87 10.75
N GLN A 232 20.56 -16.57 10.84
CA GLN A 232 19.50 -17.59 10.74
C GLN A 232 19.08 -17.90 9.29
N ASP A 233 19.03 -16.88 8.45
CA ASP A 233 18.71 -16.96 7.02
C ASP A 233 19.78 -16.23 6.18
N ASP A 234 19.77 -16.43 4.86
CA ASP A 234 20.58 -15.63 3.95
C ASP A 234 20.18 -14.15 4.04
N ALA A 235 21.19 -13.27 4.20
CA ALA A 235 20.95 -11.87 4.52
C ALA A 235 20.27 -11.08 3.38
N LEU A 236 20.48 -11.51 2.13
CA LEU A 236 19.84 -10.92 0.96
C LEU A 236 18.40 -11.43 0.87
N ASP A 237 18.20 -12.75 0.96
CA ASP A 237 16.89 -13.37 0.80
C ASP A 237 15.91 -12.95 1.91
N ASP A 238 16.39 -12.83 3.15
CA ASP A 238 15.62 -12.34 4.29
C ASP A 238 15.12 -10.89 4.07
N ARG A 239 15.96 -10.02 3.50
CA ARG A 239 15.55 -8.65 3.14
C ARG A 239 14.53 -8.64 2.01
N LEU A 240 14.72 -9.48 1.01
CA LEU A 240 13.81 -9.56 -0.12
C LEU A 240 12.43 -10.04 0.29
N THR A 241 12.37 -11.21 0.92
CA THR A 241 11.10 -11.82 1.39
C THR A 241 10.35 -10.93 2.38
N THR A 242 11.05 -10.07 3.14
CA THR A 242 10.43 -9.14 4.08
C THR A 242 9.85 -7.89 3.42
N ASN A 243 10.46 -7.39 2.34
CA ASN A 243 10.23 -6.03 1.83
C ASN A 243 9.62 -5.96 0.41
N TYR A 244 9.40 -7.10 -0.25
CA TYR A 244 8.82 -7.12 -1.58
C TYR A 244 7.32 -6.78 -1.60
N PHE A 245 6.90 -6.21 -2.72
CA PHE A 245 5.50 -5.98 -3.08
C PHE A 245 5.15 -6.84 -4.30
N GLU A 246 3.96 -7.44 -4.30
CA GLU A 246 3.43 -8.09 -5.49
C GLU A 246 3.09 -7.04 -6.56
N LEU A 247 3.48 -7.32 -7.81
CA LEU A 247 3.26 -6.47 -8.96
C LEU A 247 2.55 -7.27 -10.06
N THR A 248 1.80 -6.58 -10.91
CA THR A 248 1.36 -7.12 -12.19
C THR A 248 1.90 -6.22 -13.30
N VAL A 249 2.70 -6.79 -14.19
CA VAL A 249 3.28 -6.07 -15.34
C VAL A 249 2.96 -6.84 -16.60
N SER A 250 2.24 -6.22 -17.53
CA SER A 250 1.85 -6.83 -18.82
C SER A 250 1.13 -8.19 -18.66
N GLY A 251 0.37 -8.36 -17.58
CA GLY A 251 -0.36 -9.60 -17.26
C GLY A 251 0.44 -10.68 -16.55
N THR A 252 1.72 -10.44 -16.26
CA THR A 252 2.58 -11.35 -15.48
C THR A 252 2.66 -10.87 -14.03
N THR A 253 2.50 -11.79 -13.07
CA THR A 253 2.73 -11.52 -11.65
C THR A 253 4.23 -11.56 -11.36
N LEU A 254 4.74 -10.50 -10.76
CA LEU A 254 6.14 -10.34 -10.38
C LEU A 254 6.21 -9.83 -8.94
N THR A 255 7.39 -9.73 -8.36
CA THR A 255 7.61 -8.94 -7.15
C THR A 255 8.54 -7.77 -7.42
N GLY A 256 8.36 -6.67 -6.68
CA GLY A 256 9.17 -5.46 -6.84
C GLY A 256 9.57 -4.83 -5.52
N LEU A 257 10.82 -4.36 -5.44
CA LEU A 257 11.41 -3.78 -4.25
C LEU A 257 11.49 -2.26 -4.36
N PHE A 258 10.86 -1.59 -3.39
CA PHE A 258 10.79 -0.14 -3.29
C PHE A 258 11.29 0.29 -1.91
N PRO A 259 12.60 0.54 -1.73
CA PRO A 259 13.17 0.66 -0.39
C PRO A 259 12.50 1.73 0.48
N GLU A 260 12.10 2.85 -0.11
CA GLU A 260 11.47 3.96 0.60
C GLU A 260 10.04 3.64 1.07
N ILE A 261 9.30 2.84 0.29
CA ILE A 261 7.94 2.42 0.62
C ILE A 261 7.97 1.25 1.61
N ALA A 262 8.94 0.34 1.46
CA ALA A 262 9.14 -0.80 2.36
C ALA A 262 9.45 -0.40 3.82
N MET A 263 9.89 0.84 4.05
CA MET A 263 10.06 1.38 5.41
C MET A 263 8.75 1.65 6.14
N MET A 264 7.61 1.68 5.46
CA MET A 264 6.33 1.99 6.10
C MET A 264 5.80 0.80 6.87
N ASN A 265 5.68 0.94 8.19
CA ASN A 265 5.16 -0.11 9.07
C ASN A 265 3.70 -0.46 8.80
N HIS A 266 3.34 -1.66 9.28
CA HIS A 266 1.99 -2.16 9.27
C HIS A 266 1.09 -1.52 10.35
N ASP A 267 -0.13 -1.15 9.95
CA ASP A 267 -1.29 -1.03 10.85
C ASP A 267 -2.49 -1.79 10.26
N CYS A 268 -3.28 -2.47 11.10
CA CYS A 268 -4.50 -3.14 10.65
C CYS A 268 -5.59 -2.14 10.22
N ARG A 269 -5.47 -0.86 10.58
CA ARG A 269 -6.34 0.26 10.21
C ARG A 269 -5.46 1.40 9.69
N PRO A 270 -4.85 1.22 8.50
CA PRO A 270 -3.80 2.11 8.00
C PRO A 270 -4.34 3.50 7.67
N ASN A 271 -3.43 4.44 7.47
CA ASN A 271 -3.73 5.81 7.08
C ASN A 271 -3.22 6.21 5.70
N ALA A 272 -2.44 5.33 5.07
CA ALA A 272 -2.05 5.41 3.67
C ALA A 272 -2.44 4.13 2.92
N ALA A 273 -2.65 4.28 1.61
CA ALA A 273 -2.78 3.18 0.66
C ALA A 273 -1.79 3.40 -0.49
N TYR A 274 -1.59 2.35 -1.27
CA TYR A 274 -0.66 2.36 -2.38
C TYR A 274 -1.23 1.68 -3.60
N PHE A 275 -0.73 2.05 -4.77
CA PHE A 275 -0.95 1.30 -6.00
C PHE A 275 0.29 1.38 -6.88
N PHE A 276 0.44 0.39 -7.75
CA PHE A 276 1.52 0.36 -8.73
C PHE A 276 1.02 0.75 -10.12
N ASP A 277 1.66 1.75 -10.71
CA ASP A 277 1.46 2.13 -12.11
C ASP A 277 2.51 1.42 -12.98
N GLN A 278 2.05 0.42 -13.75
CA GLN A 278 2.95 -0.36 -14.61
C GLN A 278 3.57 0.48 -15.74
N ASP A 279 2.87 1.48 -16.27
CA ASP A 279 3.36 2.24 -17.42
C ASP A 279 4.58 3.08 -17.02
N THR A 280 4.53 3.69 -15.84
CA THR A 280 5.65 4.47 -15.27
C THR A 280 6.53 3.66 -14.32
N MET A 281 6.26 2.36 -14.15
CA MET A 281 6.92 1.49 -13.17
C MET A 281 7.05 2.17 -11.79
N THR A 282 6.04 2.94 -11.39
CA THR A 282 6.09 3.76 -10.18
C THR A 282 5.04 3.29 -9.19
N HIS A 283 5.49 3.06 -7.97
CA HIS A 283 4.64 2.73 -6.86
C HIS A 283 4.30 4.02 -6.11
N TYR A 284 3.02 4.35 -6.06
CA TYR A 284 2.51 5.56 -5.44
C TYR A 284 1.91 5.24 -4.07
N VAL A 285 2.15 6.11 -3.10
CA VAL A 285 1.54 6.05 -1.77
C VAL A 285 0.81 7.36 -1.50
N HIS A 286 -0.45 7.27 -1.07
CA HIS A 286 -1.29 8.42 -0.76
C HIS A 286 -1.93 8.30 0.61
N ALA A 287 -2.17 9.42 1.27
CA ALA A 287 -3.01 9.45 2.45
C ALA A 287 -4.47 9.13 2.08
N ILE A 288 -5.12 8.23 2.82
CA ILE A 288 -6.53 7.83 2.61
C ILE A 288 -7.49 8.43 3.65
N ARG A 289 -6.91 9.00 4.71
CA ARG A 289 -7.57 9.82 5.73
C ARG A 289 -6.60 10.94 6.14
N PRO A 290 -7.06 11.98 6.86
CA PRO A 290 -6.14 12.93 7.47
C PRO A 290 -5.09 12.24 8.35
N ILE A 291 -3.84 12.68 8.22
CA ILE A 291 -2.69 12.27 9.04
C ILE A 291 -2.09 13.54 9.64
N TYR A 292 -2.07 13.65 10.97
CA TYR A 292 -1.56 14.83 11.65
C TYR A 292 -0.05 14.73 11.94
N PRO A 293 0.65 15.86 12.13
CA PRO A 293 2.04 15.85 12.55
C PRO A 293 2.25 15.00 13.80
N GLY A 294 3.26 14.13 13.78
CA GLY A 294 3.53 13.19 14.87
C GLY A 294 2.82 11.83 14.75
N GLU A 295 1.88 11.66 13.82
CA GLU A 295 1.33 10.33 13.50
C GLU A 295 2.31 9.50 12.65
N GLU A 296 2.40 8.20 12.97
CA GLU A 296 3.07 7.21 12.13
C GLU A 296 2.29 7.03 10.81
N ILE A 297 2.98 7.07 9.68
CA ILE A 297 2.41 6.78 8.35
C ILE A 297 2.51 5.26 8.14
N THR A 298 1.37 4.61 7.93
CA THR A 298 1.24 3.15 7.92
C THR A 298 0.42 2.66 6.75
N ILE A 299 0.77 1.47 6.26
CA ILE A 299 0.02 0.69 5.27
C ILE A 299 -0.45 -0.62 5.88
N THR A 300 -1.30 -1.37 5.17
CA THR A 300 -1.62 -2.75 5.55
C THR A 300 -0.81 -3.72 4.71
N TYR A 301 -0.21 -4.73 5.34
CA TYR A 301 0.58 -5.78 4.66
C TYR A 301 -0.30 -6.98 4.26
N ILE A 302 -1.51 -7.02 4.79
CA ILE A 302 -2.43 -8.15 4.69
C ILE A 302 -3.81 -7.63 4.31
N ASN A 303 -4.66 -8.54 3.87
CA ASN A 303 -6.10 -8.31 3.96
C ASN A 303 -6.48 -8.19 5.45
N ASN A 304 -6.93 -6.99 5.84
CA ASN A 304 -7.29 -6.59 7.20
C ASN A 304 -8.81 -6.68 7.48
N GLU A 305 -9.59 -7.16 6.52
CA GLU A 305 -11.03 -7.45 6.59
C GLU A 305 -11.30 -8.89 7.07
N VAL A 306 -10.46 -9.36 7.99
CA VAL A 306 -10.57 -10.68 8.62
C VAL A 306 -10.43 -10.54 10.13
N THR A 307 -10.82 -11.57 10.89
CA THR A 307 -10.80 -11.54 12.36
C THR A 307 -9.41 -11.25 12.92
N ARG A 308 -9.33 -10.71 14.14
CA ARG A 308 -8.08 -10.40 14.84
C ARG A 308 -7.14 -11.60 14.88
N VAL A 309 -7.66 -12.79 15.17
CA VAL A 309 -6.86 -14.03 15.23
C VAL A 309 -6.22 -14.32 13.87
N GLN A 310 -6.99 -14.20 12.78
CA GLN A 310 -6.46 -14.39 11.42
C GLN A 310 -5.41 -13.33 11.06
N ARG A 311 -5.65 -12.05 11.39
CA ARG A 311 -4.67 -10.97 11.15
C ARG A 311 -3.36 -11.24 11.89
N MET A 312 -3.42 -11.58 13.18
CA MET A 312 -2.24 -11.88 13.99
C MET A 312 -1.49 -13.12 13.49
N GLY A 313 -2.22 -14.17 13.11
CA GLY A 313 -1.62 -15.37 12.53
C GLY A 313 -0.83 -15.07 11.26
N ARG A 314 -1.43 -14.35 10.30
CA ARG A 314 -0.78 -13.95 9.04
C ARG A 314 0.48 -13.13 9.28
N LEU A 315 0.41 -12.11 10.15
CA LEU A 315 1.56 -11.25 10.43
C LEU A 315 2.70 -12.00 11.10
N ARG A 316 2.38 -12.92 12.02
CA ARG A 316 3.38 -13.77 12.67
C ARG A 316 4.04 -14.73 11.68
N THR A 317 3.27 -15.38 10.81
CA THR A 317 3.79 -16.34 9.83
C THR A 317 4.65 -15.66 8.77
N ASN A 318 4.23 -14.51 8.26
CA ASN A 318 4.86 -13.89 7.10
C ASN A 318 5.97 -12.88 7.50
N TRP A 319 5.80 -12.14 8.60
CA TRP A 319 6.74 -11.10 9.03
C TRP A 319 7.31 -11.31 10.43
N GLY A 320 6.95 -12.39 11.14
CA GLY A 320 7.56 -12.73 12.42
C GLY A 320 7.17 -11.84 13.62
N PHE A 321 6.23 -10.90 13.47
CA PHE A 321 5.85 -9.98 14.56
C PHE A 321 4.39 -10.13 15.01
N THR A 322 4.11 -9.65 16.23
CA THR A 322 2.74 -9.53 16.76
C THR A 322 2.29 -8.08 16.68
N CYS A 323 1.19 -7.82 15.97
CA CYS A 323 0.69 -6.46 15.80
C CYS A 323 0.16 -5.87 17.11
N ALA A 324 0.65 -4.67 17.45
CA ALA A 324 0.22 -3.90 18.63
C ALA A 324 -0.63 -2.66 18.29
N CYS A 325 -1.14 -2.56 17.05
CA CYS A 325 -2.01 -1.44 16.64
C CYS A 325 -3.27 -1.32 17.53
N SER A 326 -3.91 -0.15 17.52
CA SER A 326 -5.08 0.11 18.37
C SER A 326 -6.22 -0.89 18.22
N ALA A 327 -6.38 -1.53 17.05
CA ALA A 327 -7.39 -2.56 16.82
C ALA A 327 -6.99 -3.94 17.41
N CYS A 328 -5.69 -4.23 17.47
CA CYS A 328 -5.17 -5.52 17.94
C CYS A 328 -4.86 -5.53 19.44
N SER A 329 -4.52 -4.38 20.02
CA SER A 329 -4.22 -4.20 21.46
C SER A 329 -5.42 -3.73 22.28
N ALA A 330 -6.60 -3.55 21.67
CA ALA A 330 -7.82 -3.19 22.38
C ALA A 330 -8.27 -4.25 23.39
N HIS A 331 -9.14 -3.85 24.32
CA HIS A 331 -9.74 -4.73 25.32
C HIS A 331 -10.46 -5.92 24.65
N PRO A 332 -10.42 -7.14 25.23
CA PRO A 332 -11.02 -8.33 24.63
C PRO A 332 -12.48 -8.18 24.16
N LEU A 333 -13.31 -7.47 24.93
CA LEU A 333 -14.69 -7.16 24.54
C LEU A 333 -14.76 -6.30 23.27
N VAL A 334 -13.91 -5.27 23.17
CA VAL A 334 -13.85 -4.40 21.97
C VAL A 334 -13.38 -5.20 20.76
N THR A 335 -12.40 -6.11 20.95
CA THR A 335 -11.93 -6.99 19.86
C THR A 335 -12.99 -8.00 19.42
N ALA A 336 -13.78 -8.54 20.35
CA ALA A 336 -14.87 -9.46 20.02
C ALA A 336 -15.98 -8.78 19.21
N GLU A 337 -16.35 -7.54 19.59
CA GLU A 337 -17.32 -6.74 18.83
C GLU A 337 -16.77 -6.32 17.45
N SER A 338 -15.48 -6.05 17.33
CA SER A 338 -14.83 -5.81 16.05
C SER A 338 -14.87 -7.05 15.16
N ASP A 339 -14.54 -8.23 15.70
CA ASP A 339 -14.61 -9.48 14.95
C ASP A 339 -16.05 -9.81 14.53
N ALA A 340 -17.05 -9.54 15.36
CA ALA A 340 -18.47 -9.68 15.00
C ALA A 340 -18.87 -8.76 13.82
N ARG A 341 -18.41 -7.50 13.82
CA ARG A 341 -18.64 -6.58 12.69
C ARG A 341 -17.92 -7.04 11.42
N ILE A 342 -16.71 -7.58 11.52
CA ILE A 342 -15.98 -8.13 10.38
C ILE A 342 -16.73 -9.32 9.75
N LEU A 343 -17.23 -10.25 10.58
CA LEU A 343 -18.04 -11.36 10.08
C LEU A 343 -19.37 -10.88 9.47
N GLN A 344 -19.96 -9.82 10.02
CA GLN A 344 -21.15 -9.19 9.46
C GLN A 344 -20.85 -8.53 8.10
N ILE A 345 -19.70 -7.89 7.93
CA ILE A 345 -19.25 -7.33 6.64
C ILE A 345 -19.22 -8.43 5.56
N GLU A 346 -18.59 -9.57 5.85
CA GLU A 346 -18.52 -10.70 4.91
C GLU A 346 -19.91 -11.22 4.53
N ALA A 347 -20.80 -11.40 5.52
CA ALA A 347 -22.17 -11.85 5.29
C ALA A 347 -22.98 -10.85 4.44
N VAL A 348 -22.87 -9.56 4.75
CA VAL A 348 -23.53 -8.48 4.00
C VAL A 348 -23.03 -8.44 2.57
N GLN A 349 -21.71 -8.44 2.34
CA GLN A 349 -21.12 -8.46 1.00
C GLN A 349 -21.61 -9.65 0.18
N LYS A 350 -21.69 -10.84 0.78
CA LYS A 350 -22.24 -12.02 0.11
C LYS A 350 -23.68 -11.80 -0.36
N THR A 351 -24.53 -11.19 0.47
CA THR A 351 -25.91 -10.86 0.09
C THR A 351 -25.97 -9.79 -1.00
N LEU A 352 -25.15 -8.74 -0.92
CA LEU A 352 -25.12 -7.68 -1.94
C LEU A 352 -24.61 -8.18 -3.30
N ASN A 353 -23.69 -9.16 -3.29
CA ASN A 353 -23.16 -9.81 -4.49
C ASN A 353 -24.07 -10.88 -5.10
N ASP A 354 -25.16 -11.24 -4.45
CA ASP A 354 -26.18 -12.08 -5.07
C ASP A 354 -26.99 -11.25 -6.07
N TRP A 355 -26.83 -11.51 -7.36
CA TRP A 355 -27.54 -10.84 -8.46
C TRP A 355 -28.64 -11.72 -9.08
N THR A 356 -29.04 -12.80 -8.39
CA THR A 356 -30.14 -13.66 -8.82
C THR A 356 -31.51 -12.99 -8.58
N ASN A 357 -32.56 -13.60 -9.13
CA ASN A 357 -33.95 -13.18 -8.91
C ASN A 357 -34.48 -13.50 -7.49
N THR A 358 -33.67 -14.12 -6.63
CA THR A 358 -34.00 -14.41 -5.23
C THR A 358 -33.21 -13.57 -4.23
N SER A 359 -32.45 -12.59 -4.73
CA SER A 359 -31.54 -11.85 -3.87
C SER A 359 -32.24 -11.03 -2.79
N GLN A 360 -31.61 -11.02 -1.62
CA GLN A 360 -32.04 -10.27 -0.44
C GLN A 360 -31.34 -8.91 -0.30
N ALA A 361 -30.55 -8.47 -1.28
CA ALA A 361 -29.90 -7.16 -1.19
C ALA A 361 -30.93 -6.03 -1.19
N THR A 362 -30.72 -5.05 -0.32
CA THR A 362 -31.52 -3.82 -0.24
C THR A 362 -30.61 -2.61 -0.10
N PRO A 363 -31.08 -1.39 -0.44
CA PRO A 363 -30.33 -0.16 -0.19
C PRO A 363 -29.89 -0.03 1.27
N ALA A 364 -30.78 -0.33 2.22
CA ALA A 364 -30.48 -0.31 3.66
C ALA A 364 -29.34 -1.27 4.05
N LEU A 365 -29.28 -2.45 3.42
CA LEU A 365 -28.20 -3.40 3.66
C LEU A 365 -26.86 -2.90 3.12
N ALA A 366 -26.87 -2.18 2.00
CA ALA A 366 -25.67 -1.55 1.45
C ALA A 366 -25.19 -0.34 2.29
N GLU A 367 -26.12 0.43 2.87
CA GLU A 367 -25.79 1.48 3.84
C GLU A 367 -25.24 0.92 5.15
N LEU A 368 -25.76 -0.21 5.61
CA LEU A 368 -25.19 -0.95 6.74
C LEU A 368 -23.74 -1.36 6.45
N LEU A 369 -23.44 -1.86 5.24
CA LEU A 369 -22.06 -2.19 4.86
C LEU A 369 -21.13 -0.99 5.01
N VAL A 370 -21.53 0.17 4.49
CA VAL A 370 -20.76 1.42 4.61
C VAL A 370 -20.52 1.77 6.08
N SER A 371 -21.57 1.71 6.90
CA SER A 371 -21.47 1.99 8.34
C SER A 371 -20.52 1.04 9.06
N LEU A 372 -20.52 -0.26 8.72
CA LEU A 372 -19.61 -1.24 9.32
C LEU A 372 -18.14 -0.95 8.96
N TYR A 373 -17.85 -0.58 7.70
CA TYR A 373 -16.50 -0.18 7.30
C TYR A 373 -16.02 1.08 8.03
N GLU A 374 -16.89 2.07 8.20
CA GLU A 374 -16.58 3.31 8.91
C GLU A 374 -16.33 3.05 10.41
N GLN A 375 -17.17 2.25 11.07
CA GLN A 375 -16.98 1.84 12.46
C GLN A 375 -15.68 1.05 12.67
N GLU A 376 -15.35 0.17 11.73
CA GLU A 376 -14.11 -0.59 11.78
C GLU A 376 -12.88 0.23 11.40
N ARG A 377 -13.04 1.45 10.85
CA ARG A 377 -11.94 2.26 10.30
C ARG A 377 -11.19 1.55 9.15
N LEU A 378 -11.92 0.78 8.34
CA LEU A 378 -11.40 0.09 7.16
C LEU A 378 -11.27 1.05 5.98
N HIS A 379 -10.51 2.13 6.15
CA HIS A 379 -10.42 3.21 5.16
C HIS A 379 -9.84 2.75 3.81
N ALA A 380 -8.92 1.79 3.81
CA ALA A 380 -8.34 1.24 2.58
C ALA A 380 -9.41 0.52 1.73
N GLY A 381 -10.25 -0.31 2.35
CA GLY A 381 -11.32 -1.05 1.67
C GLY A 381 -12.65 -0.28 1.52
N LEU A 382 -12.77 0.93 2.08
CA LEU A 382 -14.03 1.69 2.09
C LEU A 382 -14.56 2.01 0.68
N ALA A 383 -13.68 2.08 -0.32
CA ALA A 383 -14.06 2.23 -1.73
C ALA A 383 -15.01 1.11 -2.20
N THR A 384 -14.78 -0.13 -1.75
CA THR A 384 -15.57 -1.33 -2.06
C THR A 384 -16.97 -1.24 -1.47
N ALA A 385 -17.09 -0.80 -0.21
CA ALA A 385 -18.40 -0.60 0.42
C ALA A 385 -19.23 0.47 -0.32
N TYR A 386 -18.58 1.57 -0.75
CA TYR A 386 -19.23 2.59 -1.57
C TYR A 386 -19.59 2.07 -2.97
N GLN A 387 -18.79 1.20 -3.58
CA GLN A 387 -19.13 0.58 -4.86
C GLN A 387 -20.39 -0.29 -4.74
N HIS A 388 -20.47 -1.15 -3.71
CA HIS A 388 -21.68 -1.91 -3.43
C HIS A 388 -22.91 -1.02 -3.24
N ALA A 389 -22.76 0.05 -2.46
CA ALA A 389 -23.85 1.01 -2.27
C ALA A 389 -24.28 1.65 -3.60
N ALA A 390 -23.34 2.04 -4.46
CA ALA A 390 -23.65 2.63 -5.76
C ALA A 390 -24.43 1.65 -6.67
N GLU A 391 -23.94 0.41 -6.79
CA GLU A 391 -24.55 -0.63 -7.62
C GLU A 391 -25.92 -1.05 -7.11
N VAL A 392 -26.07 -1.21 -5.80
CA VAL A 392 -27.36 -1.59 -5.19
C VAL A 392 -28.38 -0.48 -5.41
N HIS A 393 -28.05 0.78 -5.12
CA HIS A 393 -28.97 1.90 -5.38
C HIS A 393 -29.36 2.01 -6.86
N ALA A 394 -28.39 1.84 -7.77
CA ALA A 394 -28.66 1.79 -9.21
C ALA A 394 -29.63 0.66 -9.57
N SER A 395 -29.50 -0.51 -8.94
CA SER A 395 -30.36 -1.66 -9.19
C SER A 395 -31.82 -1.49 -8.75
N PHE A 396 -32.09 -0.57 -7.83
CA PHE A 396 -33.44 -0.14 -7.46
C PHE A 396 -33.90 1.12 -8.21
N GLY A 397 -33.11 1.64 -9.16
CA GLY A 397 -33.44 2.85 -9.93
C GLY A 397 -33.23 4.16 -9.15
N LEU A 398 -32.50 4.13 -8.04
CA LEU A 398 -32.25 5.29 -7.18
C LEU A 398 -31.05 6.10 -7.71
N LYS A 399 -31.31 6.91 -8.74
CA LYS A 399 -30.29 7.64 -9.52
C LYS A 399 -29.28 8.41 -8.66
N TRP A 400 -29.76 9.27 -7.77
CA TRP A 400 -28.89 10.22 -7.07
C TRP A 400 -28.07 9.60 -5.95
N GLU A 401 -28.62 8.60 -5.25
CA GLU A 401 -27.84 7.82 -4.28
C GLU A 401 -26.78 6.97 -4.99
N ALA A 402 -27.09 6.37 -6.14
CA ALA A 402 -26.10 5.69 -6.96
C ALA A 402 -24.93 6.61 -7.33
N VAL A 403 -25.22 7.84 -7.79
CA VAL A 403 -24.19 8.85 -8.11
C VAL A 403 -23.40 9.28 -6.87
N ARG A 404 -24.07 9.50 -5.73
CA ARG A 404 -23.43 9.89 -4.48
C ARG A 404 -22.38 8.86 -4.05
N TYR A 405 -22.76 7.59 -4.01
CA TYR A 405 -21.87 6.52 -3.61
C TYR A 405 -20.80 6.23 -4.68
N ALA A 406 -21.13 6.30 -5.97
CA ALA A 406 -20.15 6.15 -7.04
C ALA A 406 -19.06 7.24 -6.96
N ARG A 407 -19.41 8.49 -6.63
CA ARG A 407 -18.41 9.56 -6.42
C ARG A 407 -17.49 9.29 -5.24
N LYS A 408 -18.05 8.83 -4.11
CA LYS A 408 -17.27 8.46 -2.93
C LYS A 408 -16.34 7.27 -3.18
N SER A 409 -16.83 6.26 -3.91
CA SER A 409 -16.04 5.11 -4.34
C SER A 409 -14.88 5.57 -5.23
N LEU A 410 -15.18 6.35 -6.28
CA LEU A 410 -14.19 6.86 -7.22
C LEU A 410 -13.06 7.65 -6.53
N GLU A 411 -13.38 8.50 -5.55
CA GLU A 411 -12.40 9.27 -4.80
C GLU A 411 -11.34 8.38 -4.13
N LEU A 412 -11.76 7.24 -3.56
CA LEU A 412 -10.88 6.32 -2.84
C LEU A 412 -10.21 5.30 -3.77
N THR A 413 -10.92 4.76 -4.76
CA THR A 413 -10.36 3.79 -5.71
C THR A 413 -9.18 4.39 -6.50
N LEU A 414 -9.21 5.70 -6.79
CA LEU A 414 -8.08 6.39 -7.43
C LEU A 414 -6.78 6.33 -6.60
N LEU A 415 -6.88 6.20 -5.28
CA LEU A 415 -5.75 6.20 -4.35
C LEU A 415 -5.22 4.79 -4.05
N ASP A 416 -6.03 3.76 -4.29
CA ASP A 416 -5.78 2.36 -3.91
C ASP A 416 -5.57 1.42 -5.11
N LYS A 417 -6.29 1.63 -6.23
CA LYS A 417 -6.12 0.82 -7.47
C LYS A 417 -5.39 1.56 -8.58
N GLY A 418 -5.30 2.89 -8.48
CA GLY A 418 -4.63 3.73 -9.47
C GLY A 418 -5.56 4.24 -10.59
N TRP A 419 -5.06 5.22 -11.34
CA TRP A 419 -5.89 6.06 -12.21
C TRP A 419 -6.42 5.38 -13.46
N ALA A 420 -5.70 4.38 -13.95
CA ALA A 420 -6.01 3.61 -15.16
C ALA A 420 -6.77 2.32 -14.87
N ASP A 421 -7.05 2.01 -13.61
CA ASP A 421 -7.74 0.78 -13.22
C ASP A 421 -9.15 0.69 -13.84
N ARG A 422 -9.55 -0.53 -14.20
CA ARG A 422 -10.84 -0.81 -14.82
C ARG A 422 -12.00 -0.33 -13.95
N ASP A 423 -11.91 -0.51 -12.63
CA ASP A 423 -13.00 -0.18 -11.72
C ASP A 423 -13.12 1.35 -11.57
N VAL A 424 -12.01 2.09 -11.67
CA VAL A 424 -12.03 3.56 -11.78
C VAL A 424 -12.77 4.00 -13.05
N LEU A 425 -12.49 3.37 -14.19
CA LEU A 425 -13.17 3.69 -15.46
C LEU A 425 -14.66 3.35 -15.41
N ALA A 426 -15.01 2.19 -14.86
CA ALA A 426 -16.39 1.74 -14.69
C ALA A 426 -17.19 2.67 -13.77
N THR A 427 -16.61 3.03 -12.61
CA THR A 427 -17.22 3.94 -11.65
C THR A 427 -17.38 5.35 -12.23
N ARG A 428 -16.38 5.84 -12.97
CA ARG A 428 -16.47 7.14 -13.68
C ARG A 428 -17.60 7.15 -14.72
N LYS A 429 -17.82 6.03 -15.43
CA LYS A 429 -18.97 5.87 -16.34
C LYS A 429 -20.29 5.93 -15.56
N MET A 430 -20.41 5.21 -14.45
CA MET A 430 -21.60 5.23 -13.60
C MET A 430 -21.91 6.62 -13.03
N VAL A 431 -20.89 7.41 -12.65
CA VAL A 431 -21.08 8.79 -12.18
C VAL A 431 -21.70 9.70 -13.27
N ARG A 432 -21.33 9.47 -14.54
CA ARG A 432 -21.83 10.27 -15.69
C ARG A 432 -23.19 9.80 -16.18
N ASP A 433 -23.36 8.48 -16.27
CA ASP A 433 -24.54 7.82 -16.78
C ASP A 433 -24.88 6.60 -15.89
N PRO A 434 -25.55 6.82 -14.74
CA PRO A 434 -25.94 5.72 -13.85
C PRO A 434 -27.04 4.83 -14.46
N GLU A 435 -27.82 5.36 -15.42
CA GLU A 435 -28.94 4.65 -16.05
C GLU A 435 -28.44 3.67 -17.13
N GLY A 436 -27.32 3.97 -17.77
CA GLY A 436 -26.57 3.05 -18.62
C GLY A 436 -25.65 2.09 -17.88
N SER A 437 -25.65 2.09 -16.53
CA SER A 437 -24.88 1.11 -15.75
C SER A 437 -25.50 -0.28 -15.86
N TRP A 438 -24.65 -1.31 -15.76
CA TRP A 438 -25.10 -2.69 -15.87
C TRP A 438 -26.13 -3.07 -14.79
N ALA A 439 -26.04 -2.43 -13.62
CA ALA A 439 -26.89 -2.71 -12.46
C ALA A 439 -28.29 -2.09 -12.60
N TRP A 440 -28.48 -1.08 -13.45
CA TRP A 440 -29.67 -0.22 -13.45
C TRP A 440 -30.99 -1.00 -13.48
N LYS A 441 -31.88 -0.70 -12.52
CA LYS A 441 -33.22 -1.27 -12.35
C LYS A 441 -33.34 -2.80 -12.29
N ARG A 442 -32.24 -3.55 -12.15
CA ARG A 442 -32.27 -5.03 -12.11
C ARG A 442 -33.07 -5.62 -10.95
N ARG A 443 -33.26 -4.89 -9.84
CA ARG A 443 -33.93 -5.36 -8.62
C ARG A 443 -35.28 -4.68 -8.36
N VAL A 444 -35.78 -3.83 -9.26
CA VAL A 444 -37.06 -3.11 -9.07
C VAL A 444 -38.24 -4.07 -8.88
N GLY A 445 -38.24 -5.22 -9.55
CA GLY A 445 -39.29 -6.23 -9.41
C GLY A 445 -39.28 -7.03 -8.10
N LEU A 446 -38.20 -6.94 -7.31
CA LEU A 446 -38.08 -7.66 -6.04
C LEU A 446 -38.79 -6.94 -4.89
N MET A 447 -38.89 -5.61 -4.93
CA MET A 447 -39.66 -4.84 -3.94
C MET A 447 -41.15 -5.19 -4.01
N LYS A 448 -41.72 -5.21 -5.22
CA LYS A 448 -43.15 -5.46 -5.42
C LYS A 448 -43.58 -6.83 -4.89
N LYS A 449 -42.78 -7.86 -5.15
CA LYS A 449 -43.08 -9.21 -4.63
C LYS A 449 -43.04 -9.27 -3.10
N LYS A 450 -42.11 -8.56 -2.46
CA LYS A 450 -42.04 -8.51 -1.00
C LYS A 450 -43.20 -7.72 -0.39
N GLU A 451 -43.56 -6.59 -0.99
CA GLU A 451 -44.72 -5.80 -0.57
C GLU A 451 -46.03 -6.61 -0.72
N GLU A 452 -46.19 -7.33 -1.84
CA GLU A 452 -47.33 -8.24 -2.08
C GLU A 452 -47.35 -9.42 -1.08
N GLU A 453 -46.20 -10.04 -0.79
CA GLU A 453 -46.09 -11.14 0.19
C GLU A 453 -46.32 -10.67 1.65
N GLU A 454 -45.89 -9.45 2.00
CA GLU A 454 -46.14 -8.85 3.33
C GLU A 454 -47.61 -8.43 3.50
N GLU A 455 -48.27 -7.93 2.44
CA GLU A 455 -49.71 -7.64 2.44
C GLU A 455 -50.56 -8.92 2.52
N GLU A 456 -50.17 -10.01 1.84
CA GLU A 456 -50.87 -11.30 1.92
C GLU A 456 -50.64 -12.03 3.27
N GLY A 457 -49.50 -11.81 3.93
CA GLY A 457 -49.19 -12.39 5.25
C GLY A 457 -49.70 -11.58 6.45
N GLY A 458 -50.16 -10.35 6.24
CA GLY A 458 -50.38 -9.36 7.28
C GLY A 458 -51.84 -9.07 7.66
N CYS A 459 -52.66 -10.06 8.03
CA CYS A 459 -53.87 -9.80 8.83
C CYS A 459 -54.41 -11.05 9.54
N GLY A 460 -53.91 -11.34 10.75
CA GLY A 460 -54.33 -12.47 11.58
C GLY A 460 -54.49 -12.16 13.06
N CYS A 461 -54.84 -10.92 13.44
CA CYS A 461 -55.14 -10.57 14.83
C CYS A 461 -56.45 -9.76 14.89
N GLY A 462 -57.58 -10.43 15.14
CA GLY A 462 -58.82 -9.76 15.53
C GLY A 462 -60.09 -10.51 15.15
N LYS A 463 -60.51 -11.43 16.02
CA LYS A 463 -61.84 -12.06 16.23
C LYS A 463 -61.55 -13.44 16.86
N ASP A 464 -61.89 -13.78 18.11
CA ASP A 464 -63.15 -13.56 18.80
C ASP A 464 -62.95 -13.51 20.34
N HIS A 465 -63.50 -12.46 20.97
CA HIS A 465 -64.04 -12.57 22.32
C HIS A 465 -65.56 -12.52 22.18
N SER A 466 -66.19 -13.69 22.07
CA SER A 466 -67.64 -13.82 22.24
C SER A 466 -67.93 -14.48 23.59
N HIS A 467 -68.61 -13.71 24.42
CA HIS A 467 -69.32 -14.15 25.61
C HIS A 467 -70.18 -15.40 25.38
N SER A 468 -70.05 -16.37 26.28
CA SER A 468 -71.17 -17.05 26.97
C SER A 468 -70.63 -17.93 28.09
#